data_AF-A0AAE3J3K6-F1
#
_entry.id   AF-A0AAE3J3K6-F1
#
_cell.length_a   1.000
_cell.length_b   1.000
_cell.length_c   1.000
_cell.angle_alpha   90.00
_cell.angle_beta   90.00
_cell.angle_gamma   90.00
#
_symmetry.space_group_name_H-M   'P 1'
#
loop_
_entity.id
_entity.type
_entity.pdbx_description
1 polymer ?
#
loop_
_entity_poly.entity_id
_entity_poly.type
_entity_poly.pdbx_seq_one_letter_code
_entity_poly.pdbx_strand_id
1 'polypeptide(L)'
;MGISLRLTAKEEDVLQAFDQTSEQEPTTQMLAAHTNGMKTNGVSQVLTHLQNKKLVAYVSGEGGTKKWKKLPPPSSEPSEASVASTSE
;
A
#
# COMPACT_ATOMS: atom_id res chain seq x y z
N MET A 1 -3.69 18.94 14.26
CA MET A 1 -4.51 18.77 13.03
C MET A 1 -4.53 17.28 12.71
N GLY A 2 -5.58 16.56 13.13
CA GLY A 2 -5.70 15.13 12.85
C GLY A 2 -6.25 14.92 11.44
N ILE A 3 -5.41 14.51 10.51
CA ILE A 3 -5.85 14.09 9.17
C ILE A 3 -6.46 12.69 9.29
N SER A 4 -7.78 12.61 9.39
CA SER A 4 -8.51 11.36 9.13
C SER A 4 -8.47 11.10 7.62
N LEU A 5 -7.59 10.20 7.19
CA LEU A 5 -7.44 9.82 5.78
C LEU A 5 -8.68 9.03 5.34
N ARG A 6 -9.63 9.69 4.65
CA ARG A 6 -10.80 9.00 4.09
C ARG A 6 -10.37 8.18 2.87
N LEU A 7 -10.46 6.86 2.99
CA LEU A 7 -10.30 5.92 1.90
C LEU A 7 -11.66 5.66 1.23
N THR A 8 -11.63 5.46 -0.07
CA THR A 8 -12.77 4.99 -0.84
C THR A 8 -12.79 3.46 -0.85
N ALA A 9 -13.95 2.85 -1.07
CA ALA A 9 -14.08 1.39 -1.12
C ALA A 9 -13.10 0.74 -2.11
N LYS A 10 -12.79 1.41 -3.23
CA LYS A 10 -11.82 0.94 -4.23
C LYS A 10 -10.38 0.97 -3.71
N GLU A 11 -10.03 1.98 -2.92
CA GLU A 11 -8.72 2.11 -2.29
C GLU A 11 -8.53 1.05 -1.20
N GLU A 12 -9.56 0.80 -0.40
CA GLU A 12 -9.56 -0.27 0.59
C GLU A 12 -9.43 -1.66 -0.06
N ASP A 13 -10.17 -1.92 -1.15
CA ASP A 13 -10.11 -3.19 -1.89
C ASP A 13 -8.70 -3.44 -2.46
N VAL A 14 -8.05 -2.41 -3.01
CA VAL A 14 -6.67 -2.52 -3.49
C VAL A 14 -5.68 -2.71 -2.33
N LEU A 15 -5.86 -2.03 -1.19
CA LEU A 15 -5.02 -2.22 -0.01
C LEU A 15 -5.17 -3.63 0.58
N GLN A 16 -6.38 -4.17 0.58
CA GLN A 16 -6.66 -5.54 1.01
C GLN A 16 -6.07 -6.56 0.02
N ALA A 17 -6.04 -6.24 -1.28
CA ALA A 17 -5.35 -7.06 -2.27
C ALA A 17 -3.85 -7.20 -1.94
N PHE A 18 -3.18 -6.14 -1.45
CA PHE A 18 -1.80 -6.25 -0.97
C PHE A 18 -1.65 -7.25 0.19
N ASP A 19 -2.57 -7.26 1.15
CA ASP A 19 -2.52 -8.20 2.28
C ASP A 19 -2.80 -9.65 1.85
N GLN A 20 -3.56 -9.84 0.78
CA GLN A 20 -3.80 -11.17 0.18
C GLN A 20 -2.64 -11.66 -0.68
N THR A 21 -1.78 -10.75 -1.15
CA THR A 21 -0.63 -11.13 -1.97
C THR A 21 0.55 -11.44 -1.06
N SER A 22 1.18 -12.62 -1.20
CA SER A 22 2.40 -12.95 -0.43
C SER A 22 3.65 -12.23 -0.93
N GLU A 23 3.56 -11.52 -2.06
CA GLU A 23 4.64 -10.71 -2.61
C GLU A 23 4.84 -9.43 -1.80
N GLN A 24 6.09 -9.09 -1.50
CA GLN A 24 6.42 -7.81 -0.87
C GLN A 24 6.20 -6.61 -1.81
N GLU A 25 6.32 -6.85 -3.12
CA GLU A 25 6.22 -5.82 -4.18
C GLU A 25 5.35 -6.31 -5.35
N PRO A 26 4.04 -6.54 -5.14
CA PRO A 26 3.17 -7.09 -6.16
C PRO A 26 3.03 -6.13 -7.35
N THR A 27 2.82 -6.71 -8.53
CA THR A 27 2.53 -5.94 -9.75
C THR A 27 1.07 -5.51 -9.78
N THR A 28 0.75 -4.48 -10.56
CA THR A 28 -0.64 -4.06 -10.80
C THR A 28 -1.54 -5.20 -11.27
N GLN A 29 -1.00 -6.14 -12.04
CA GLN A 29 -1.77 -7.29 -12.54
C GLN A 29 -2.11 -8.28 -11.42
N MET A 30 -1.18 -8.55 -10.51
CA MET A 30 -1.44 -9.42 -9.35
C MET A 30 -2.49 -8.81 -8.44
N LEU A 31 -2.36 -7.53 -8.11
CA LEU A 31 -3.36 -6.83 -7.31
C LEU A 31 -4.75 -6.88 -7.97
N ALA A 32 -4.82 -6.70 -9.29
CA ALA A 32 -6.08 -6.80 -10.03
C ALA A 32 -6.73 -8.19 -9.96
N ALA A 33 -5.94 -9.26 -9.84
CA ALA A 33 -6.46 -10.62 -9.67
C ALA A 33 -7.14 -10.83 -8.30
N HIS A 34 -6.74 -10.06 -7.29
CA HIS A 34 -7.27 -10.13 -5.92
C HIS A 34 -8.32 -9.07 -5.60
N THR A 35 -8.47 -8.06 -6.45
CA THR A 35 -9.59 -7.09 -6.36
C THR A 35 -10.88 -7.70 -6.90
N ASN A 36 -12.04 -7.26 -6.39
CA ASN A 36 -13.39 -7.75 -6.75
C ASN A 36 -13.80 -7.46 -8.23
N GLY A 37 -13.12 -8.06 -9.21
CA GLY A 37 -13.37 -7.86 -10.64
C GLY A 37 -12.88 -6.51 -11.18
N MET A 38 -12.02 -5.80 -10.45
CA MET A 38 -11.49 -4.51 -10.91
C MET A 38 -10.49 -4.72 -12.06
N LYS A 39 -10.67 -3.97 -13.16
CA LYS A 39 -9.74 -4.00 -14.28
C LYS A 39 -8.37 -3.44 -13.85
N THR A 40 -7.29 -3.97 -14.41
CA THR A 40 -5.90 -3.50 -14.19
C THR A 40 -5.73 -2.00 -14.34
N ASN A 41 -6.44 -1.39 -15.31
CA ASN A 41 -6.39 0.06 -15.52
C ASN A 41 -7.02 0.83 -14.34
N GLY A 42 -8.12 0.31 -13.78
CA GLY A 42 -8.75 0.86 -12.58
C GLY A 42 -7.85 0.73 -11.36
N VAL A 43 -7.22 -0.44 -11.18
CA VAL A 43 -6.24 -0.65 -10.10
C VAL A 43 -5.05 0.29 -10.25
N SER A 44 -4.54 0.51 -11.46
CA SER A 44 -3.45 1.46 -11.71
C SER A 44 -3.83 2.90 -11.30
N GLN A 45 -5.07 3.32 -11.57
CA GLN A 45 -5.54 4.64 -11.15
C GLN A 45 -5.64 4.73 -9.62
N VAL A 46 -6.22 3.72 -8.98
CA VAL A 46 -6.33 3.65 -7.52
C VAL A 46 -4.95 3.64 -6.87
N LEU A 47 -3.99 2.88 -7.40
CA LEU A 47 -2.60 2.87 -6.94
C LEU A 47 -1.94 4.24 -7.05
N THR A 48 -2.20 4.97 -8.14
CA THR A 48 -1.73 6.36 -8.29
C THR A 48 -2.34 7.27 -7.22
N HIS A 49 -3.63 7.09 -6.88
CA HIS A 49 -4.29 7.85 -5.82
C HIS A 49 -3.73 7.51 -4.44
N LEU A 50 -3.54 6.23 -4.15
CA LEU A 50 -2.90 5.74 -2.92
C LEU A 50 -1.45 6.25 -2.80
N GLN A 51 -0.73 6.34 -3.92
CA GLN A 51 0.62 6.89 -3.96
C GLN A 51 0.63 8.38 -3.62
N ASN A 52 -0.29 9.16 -4.18
CA ASN A 52 -0.48 10.56 -3.81
C ASN A 52 -0.84 10.73 -2.33
N LYS A 53 -1.58 9.77 -1.75
CA LYS A 53 -1.87 9.69 -0.32
C LYS A 53 -0.70 9.14 0.52
N LYS A 54 0.45 8.83 -0.10
CA LYS A 54 1.64 8.23 0.54
C LYS A 54 1.35 6.91 1.28
N LEU A 55 0.40 6.14 0.77
CA LEU A 55 0.03 4.82 1.28
C LEU A 55 0.67 3.67 0.52
N VAL A 56 1.08 3.92 -0.73
CA VAL A 56 1.85 2.96 -1.53
C VAL A 56 2.98 3.70 -2.23
N ALA A 57 4.06 2.99 -2.51
CA ALA A 57 5.16 3.48 -3.33
C ALA A 57 5.22 2.70 -4.63
N TYR A 58 5.45 3.42 -5.72
CA TYR A 58 5.82 2.80 -6.98
C TYR A 58 7.26 2.28 -6.89
N VAL A 59 7.47 1.03 -7.30
CA VAL A 59 8.76 0.38 -7.40
C VAL A 59 8.97 -0.02 -8.85
N SER A 60 10.04 0.51 -9.46
CA SER A 60 10.43 0.07 -10.80
C SER A 60 10.98 -1.35 -10.71
N GLY A 61 10.24 -2.31 -11.26
CA GLY A 61 10.71 -3.68 -11.41
C GLY A 61 11.58 -3.85 -12.65
N GLU A 62 12.28 -4.98 -12.71
CA GLU A 62 13.09 -5.37 -13.87
C GLU A 62 12.23 -5.44 -15.15
N GLY A 63 12.77 -5.01 -16.28
CA GLY A 63 12.08 -5.04 -17.57
C GLY A 63 10.90 -4.07 -17.74
N GLY A 64 10.79 -3.03 -16.90
CA GLY A 64 9.69 -2.05 -16.98
C GLY A 64 8.40 -2.51 -16.29
N THR A 65 8.48 -3.55 -15.46
CA THR A 65 7.35 -4.02 -14.67
C THR A 65 7.01 -3.00 -13.58
N LYS A 66 5.72 -2.60 -13.52
CA LYS A 66 5.22 -1.65 -12.52
C LYS A 66 4.88 -2.41 -11.24
N LYS A 67 5.82 -2.45 -10.31
CA LYS A 67 5.64 -3.03 -8.97
C LYS A 67 5.23 -1.95 -7.99
N TRP A 68 4.60 -2.37 -6.90
CA TRP A 68 4.10 -1.47 -5.89
C TRP A 68 4.39 -2.03 -4.51
N LYS A 69 4.69 -1.15 -3.58
CA LYS A 69 4.93 -1.50 -2.18
C LYS A 69 3.92 -0.80 -1.30
N LYS A 70 3.26 -1.54 -0.41
CA LYS A 70 2.41 -0.95 0.63
C LYS A 70 3.29 -0.22 1.63
N LEU A 71 3.04 1.07 1.81
CA LEU A 71 3.72 1.90 2.79
C LEU A 71 2.95 1.86 4.11
N PRO A 72 3.64 2.03 5.25
CA PRO A 72 2.94 2.29 6.50
C PRO A 72 2.06 3.54 6.33
N PRO A 73 0.83 3.54 6.87
CA PRO A 73 -0.05 4.69 6.78
C PRO A 73 0.67 5.93 7.35
N PRO A 74 0.55 7.11 6.71
CA PRO A 74 1.17 8.34 7.18
C PRO A 74 0.41 8.87 8.40
N SER A 75 0.50 8.14 9.52
CA SER A 75 0.24 8.48 10.92
C SER A 75 -0.30 7.25 11.66
N SER A 76 0.60 6.55 12.31
CA SER A 76 0.32 5.84 13.56
C SER A 76 1.49 6.17 14.51
N GLU A 77 1.45 7.39 15.07
CA GLU A 77 2.31 7.99 16.13
C GLU A 77 3.86 7.97 16.00
N PRO A 78 4.59 8.92 16.64
CA PRO A 78 5.95 8.67 17.11
C PRO A 78 5.88 7.89 18.43
N SER A 79 5.73 6.57 18.37
CA SER A 79 5.85 5.65 19.52
C SER A 79 6.25 4.31 18.91
N GLU A 80 7.31 3.60 19.26
CA GLU A 80 8.07 3.52 20.50
C GLU A 80 9.40 2.82 20.15
N ALA A 81 10.49 3.58 19.96
CA ALA A 81 11.83 3.06 20.20
C ALA A 81 12.23 3.50 21.62
N SER A 82 11.43 3.10 22.61
CA SER A 82 11.62 3.40 24.02
C SER A 82 11.27 2.18 24.85
N VAL A 83 11.95 1.05 24.63
CA VAL A 83 12.30 0.03 25.64
C VAL A 83 13.18 -1.05 25.00
N ALA A 84 14.48 -0.78 24.88
CA ALA A 84 15.47 -1.85 24.98
C ALA A 84 15.76 -2.03 26.48
N SER A 85 15.28 -3.14 27.04
CA SER A 85 15.40 -3.48 28.45
C SER A 85 16.86 -3.69 28.89
N THR A 86 17.09 -3.37 30.17
CA THR A 86 17.98 -4.10 31.11
C THR A 86 19.32 -3.43 31.49
N SER A 87 19.37 -3.00 32.76
CA SER A 87 20.47 -2.99 33.74
C SER A 87 21.88 -2.57 33.31
N GLU A 88 22.31 -1.38 33.76
CA GLU A 88 23.14 -1.16 34.97
C GLU A 88 22.99 0.29 35.46
#